data_AF-A0A942IW19-F1
#
_entry.id   AF-A0A942IW19-F1
#
_cell.length_a   1.000
_cell.length_b   1.000
_cell.length_c   1.000
_cell.angle_alpha   90.00
_cell.angle_beta   90.00
_cell.angle_gamma   90.00
#
_symmetry.space_group_name_H-M   'P 1'
#
loop_
_entity.id
_entity.type
_entity.pdbx_description
1 polymer ?
#
loop_
_entity_poly.entity_id
_entity_poly.type
_entity_poly.pdbx_seq_one_letter_code
_entity_poly.pdbx_strand_id
1 'polypeptide(L)' 'MTGSLTAQQAQDHFAHCVQVFGGIPATSRRLGIDERAIRRFTNGERLISAGLLMDTALALNLLIAEARSAQAHIAEALEA' A
#
# COMPACT_ATOMS: atom_id res chain seq x y z
N MET A 1 -19.09 3.99 12.56
CA MET A 1 -19.52 5.05 11.63
C MET A 1 -18.78 4.87 10.31
N THR A 2 -19.41 4.26 9.31
CA THR A 2 -18.87 4.20 7.94
C THR A 2 -19.31 5.44 7.18
N GLY A 3 -18.61 6.56 7.40
CA GLY A 3 -18.74 7.72 6.52
C GLY A 3 -18.18 7.35 5.14
N SER A 4 -18.91 7.66 4.07
CA SER A 4 -18.41 7.49 2.72
C SER A 4 -17.06 8.19 2.58
N LEU A 5 -16.03 7.44 2.18
CA LEU A 5 -14.70 8.01 1.96
C LEU A 5 -14.79 9.04 0.84
N THR A 6 -14.44 10.29 1.13
CA THR A 6 -14.36 11.32 0.08
C THR A 6 -13.23 11.00 -0.89
N ALA A 7 -13.29 11.55 -2.11
CA ALA A 7 -12.24 11.36 -3.10
C ALA A 7 -10.86 11.82 -2.59
N GLN A 8 -10.80 12.93 -1.84
CA GLN A 8 -9.57 13.43 -1.24
C GLN A 8 -9.02 12.46 -0.17
N GLN A 9 -9.88 11.97 0.73
CA GLN A 9 -9.45 10.99 1.73
C GLN A 9 -8.95 9.70 1.09
N ALA A 10 -9.60 9.22 0.03
CA ALA A 10 -9.13 8.05 -0.73
C ALA A 10 -7.72 8.29 -1.28
N GLN A 11 -7.47 9.47 -1.84
CA GLN A 11 -6.17 9.89 -2.36
C GLN A 11 -5.11 9.94 -1.26
N ASP A 12 -5.41 10.61 -0.14
CA ASP A 12 -4.48 10.76 0.97
C ASP A 12 -4.12 9.41 1.59
N HIS A 13 -5.11 8.53 1.79
CA HIS A 13 -4.87 7.18 2.28
C HIS A 13 -4.03 6.35 1.31
N PHE A 14 -4.32 6.41 0.01
CA PHE A 14 -3.53 5.71 -0.98
C PHE A 14 -2.10 6.23 -1.05
N ALA A 15 -1.90 7.55 -1.03
CA ALA A 15 -0.58 8.17 -1.00
C ALA A 15 0.21 7.76 0.26
N HIS A 16 -0.44 7.65 1.41
CA HIS A 16 0.17 7.12 2.62
C HIS A 16 0.57 5.64 2.46
N CYS A 17 -0.30 4.81 1.88
CA CYS A 17 0.01 3.39 1.62
C CYS A 17 1.21 3.24 0.66
N VAL A 18 1.31 4.11 -0.35
CA VAL A 18 2.46 4.15 -1.25
C VAL A 18 3.76 4.37 -0.47
N GLN A 19 3.76 5.25 0.53
CA GLN A 19 4.93 5.48 1.39
C GLN A 19 5.24 4.25 2.25
N VAL A 20 4.22 3.62 2.85
CA VAL A 20 4.37 2.37 3.64
C VAL A 20 4.97 1.24 2.81
N PHE A 21 4.61 1.12 1.53
CA PHE A 21 5.21 0.15 0.63
C PHE A 21 6.68 0.46 0.29
N GLY A 22 7.19 1.66 0.57
CA GLY A 22 8.54 2.08 0.20
C GLY A 22 8.58 2.92 -1.09
N GLY A 23 7.49 3.62 -1.41
CA GLY A 23 7.37 4.54 -2.54
C GLY A 23 6.77 3.91 -3.80
N ILE A 24 6.76 4.71 -4.88
CA ILE A 24 6.11 4.38 -6.15
C ILE A 24 6.66 3.08 -6.79
N PRO A 25 7.98 2.85 -6.90
CA PRO A 25 8.49 1.64 -7.53
C PRO A 25 8.11 0.37 -6.76
N ALA A 26 8.12 0.43 -5.44
CA ALA A 26 7.77 -0.70 -4.59
C ALA A 26 6.25 -0.98 -4.61
N THR A 27 5.44 0.08 -4.69
CA THR A 27 3.98 -0.05 -4.87
C THR A 27 3.64 -0.65 -6.23
N SER A 28 4.33 -0.22 -7.30
CA SER A 28 4.14 -0.73 -8.65
C SER A 28 4.31 -2.25 -8.72
N ARG A 29 5.39 -2.76 -8.11
CA ARG A 29 5.66 -4.21 -8.05
C ARG A 29 4.62 -4.97 -7.25
N ARG A 30 4.11 -4.41 -6.14
CA ARG A 30 3.12 -5.08 -5.27
C ARG A 30 1.73 -5.12 -5.86
N LEU A 31 1.29 -4.04 -6.50
CA LEU A 31 -0.06 -3.93 -7.05
C LEU A 31 -0.13 -4.33 -8.54
N GLY A 32 1.01 -4.52 -9.21
CA GLY A 32 1.05 -4.76 -10.66
C GLY A 32 0.57 -3.56 -11.48
N ILE A 33 0.67 -2.35 -10.93
CA ILE A 33 0.20 -1.10 -11.54
C ILE A 33 1.40 -0.31 -12.04
N ASP A 34 1.30 0.25 -13.23
CA ASP A 34 2.32 1.12 -13.80
C ASP A 34 2.65 2.32 -12.88
N GLU A 35 3.94 2.66 -12.74
CA GLU A 35 4.40 3.75 -11.87
C GLU A 35 3.77 5.11 -12.22
N ARG A 36 3.54 5.39 -13.51
CA ARG A 36 2.88 6.62 -13.94
C ARG A 36 1.42 6.61 -13.51
N ALA A 37 0.74 5.47 -13.56
CA ALA A 37 -0.61 5.36 -13.05
C ALA A 37 -0.67 5.64 -11.53
N ILE A 38 0.28 5.11 -10.75
CA ILE A 38 0.39 5.41 -9.32
C ILE A 38 0.59 6.91 -9.08
N ARG A 39 1.50 7.57 -9.80
CA ARG A 39 1.70 9.03 -9.72
C ARG A 39 0.43 9.81 -10.00
N ARG A 40 -0.33 9.40 -11.02
CA ARG A 40 -1.61 10.05 -11.37
C ARG A 40 -2.65 9.91 -10.27
N PHE A 41 -2.72 8.77 -9.60
CA PHE A 41 -3.60 8.59 -8.44
C PHE A 41 -3.17 9.48 -7.27
N THR A 42 -1.87 9.51 -6.94
CA THR A 42 -1.36 10.32 -5.81
C THR A 42 -1.43 11.81 -6.05
N ASN A 43 -1.36 12.26 -7.31
CA ASN A 43 -1.48 13.68 -7.68
C ASN A 43 -2.94 14.14 -7.89
N GLY A 44 -3.92 13.22 -7.86
CA GLY A 44 -5.33 13.55 -8.06
C GLY A 44 -5.73 13.72 -9.53
N GLU A 45 -4.82 13.40 -10.46
CA GLU A 45 -5.08 13.39 -11.90
C GLU A 45 -5.95 12.19 -12.33
N ARG A 46 -6.13 11.20 -11.44
CA ARG A 46 -7.01 10.05 -11.65
C ARG A 46 -7.72 9.70 -10.34
N LEU A 47 -9.03 9.46 -10.42
CA LEU A 47 -9.83 9.04 -9.28
C LEU A 47 -9.44 7.63 -8.82
N ILE A 48 -9.43 7.44 -7.51
CA ILE A 48 -9.17 6.16 -6.86
C ILE A 48 -10.49 5.40 -6.71
N SER A 49 -10.58 4.24 -7.36
CA SER A 49 -11.73 3.35 -7.22
C SER A 49 -11.69 2.60 -5.88
N ALA A 50 -12.86 2.17 -5.40
CA ALA A 50 -12.94 1.29 -4.23
C ALA A 50 -12.17 -0.03 -4.42
N GLY A 51 -12.15 -0.60 -5.63
CA GLY A 51 -11.38 -1.81 -5.95
C GLY A 51 -9.88 -1.62 -5.70
N LEU A 52 -9.31 -0.52 -6.20
CA LEU A 52 -7.90 -0.17 -5.95
C LEU A 52 -7.58 -0.06 -4.44
N LEU A 53 -8.48 0.50 -3.64
CA LEU A 53 -8.29 0.56 -2.18
C LEU A 53 -8.36 -0.83 -1.53
N MET A 54 -9.25 -1.70 -2.01
CA MET A 54 -9.32 -3.08 -1.54
C MET A 54 -8.04 -3.85 -1.87
N ASP A 55 -7.55 -3.74 -3.11
CA ASP A 55 -6.29 -4.37 -3.54
C ASP A 55 -5.10 -3.83 -2.73
N THR A 56 -5.11 -2.52 -2.45
CA THR A 56 -4.12 -1.88 -1.57
C THR A 56 -4.16 -2.46 -0.16
N ALA A 57 -5.36 -2.67 0.41
CA ALA A 57 -5.50 -3.28 1.73
C ALA A 57 -5.02 -4.74 1.76
N LEU A 58 -5.28 -5.51 0.71
CA LEU A 58 -4.77 -6.88 0.58
C LEU A 58 -3.23 -6.89 0.51
N ALA A 59 -2.64 -5.98 -0.27
CA ALA A 59 -1.19 -5.86 -0.36
C ALA A 59 -0.54 -5.43 0.97
N LEU A 60 -1.21 -4.61 1.79
CA LEU A 60 -0.74 -4.28 3.14
C LEU A 60 -0.73 -5.50 4.06
N ASN A 61 -1.76 -6.36 4.00
CA ASN A 61 -1.78 -7.59 4.79
C ASN A 61 -0.64 -8.54 4.40
N LEU A 62 -0.31 -8.63 3.10
CA LEU A 62 0.85 -9.38 2.63
C LEU A 62 2.16 -8.78 3.16
N LEU A 63 2.32 -7.46 3.11
CA LEU A 63 3.49 -6.77 3.68
C LEU A 63 3.64 -7.06 5.18
N ILE A 64 2.54 -7.05 5.93
CA ILE A 64 2.55 -7.39 7.37
C ILE A 64 3.01 -8.83 7.59
N ALA A 65 2.56 -9.78 6.76
CA ALA A 65 2.98 -11.18 6.85
C ALA A 65 4.49 -11.33 6.55
N GLU A 66 4.98 -10.68 5.49
CA GLU A 66 6.41 -10.65 5.15
C GLU A 66 7.25 -10.04 6.28
N ALA A 67 6.82 -8.90 6.82
CA ALA A 67 7.51 -8.22 7.92
C ALA A 67 7.56 -9.08 9.19
N ARG A 68 6.47 -9.78 9.52
CA ARG A 68 6.43 -10.73 10.65
C ARG A 68 7.37 -11.91 10.45
N SER A 69 7.43 -12.46 9.24
CA SER A 69 8.36 -13.55 8.92
C SER A 69 9.81 -13.10 9.07
N ALA A 70 10.15 -11.91 8.56
CA ALA A 70 11.48 -11.34 8.72
C ALA A 70 11.82 -11.09 10.20
N GLN A 71 10.88 -10.56 10.98
CA GLN A 71 11.04 -10.38 12.42
C GLN A 71 11.33 -11.71 13.14
N ALA A 72 10.59 -12.78 12.81
CA ALA A 72 10.78 -14.10 13.41
C ALA A 72 12.19 -14.65 13.11
N HIS A 73 12.65 -14.57 11.87
CA HIS A 73 13.99 -15.02 11.51
C HIS A 73 15.11 -14.25 12.23
N ILE A 74 14.93 -12.94 12.43
CA ILE A 74 15.89 -12.13 13.20
C ILE A 74 15.90 -12.57 14.67
N ALA A 75 14.73 -12.82 15.26
CA ALA A 75 14.64 -13.30 16.65
C ALA A 75 15.32 -14.67 16.82
N GLU A 76 15.03 -15.62 15.93
CA GLU A 76 15.67 -16.94 15.91
C GLU A 76 17.21 -16.83 15.80
N ALA A 77 17.71 -15.93 14.95
CA ALA A 77 19.15 -15.72 14.76
C ALA A 77 19.86 -15.07 15.96
N LEU A 78 19.13 -14.37 16.83
CA LEU A 78 19.68 -13.72 18.03
C LEU A 78 19.58 -14.62 19.28
N GLU A 79 18.68 -15.61 19.28
CA GLU A 79 18.54 -16.61 20.34
C GLU A 79 19.44 -17.85 20.15
N ALA A 80 20.03 -18.01 18.95
CA ALA A 80 20.99 -19.05 18.59
C ALA A 80 22.44 -18.69 18.96
#